data_AF-A0A352V0T8-F1
#
_entry.id   AF-A0A352V0T8-F1
#
_cell.length_a   1.000
_cell.length_b   1.000
_cell.length_c   1.000
_cell.angle_alpha   90.00
_cell.angle_beta   90.00
_cell.angle_gamma   90.00
#
_symmetry.space_group_name_H-M   'P 1'
#
loop_
_entity.id
_entity.type
_entity.pdbx_description
1 polymer ?
#
loop_
_entity_poly.entity_id
_entity_poly.type
_entity_poly.pdbx_seq_one_letter_code
_entity_poly.pdbx_strand_id
1 'polypeptide(L)'
;PEVPLRAGQILVYQVPIPEPLRFLEPRESETRKMHELEEYGLIHVKLYEDIARHGEIATAYAYPVQVEGRYVMDPSPIPKFDNPKLSGNPAIQLFGAGRESRIYAVPPYSAVVSLDFDDHPFVASKADHDCDLCGAGDSYLDEVIVDDAGGRMFVCSDTDFCAGRRADGHRGRLAPEVAG
;
A
#
# COMPACT_ATOMS: atom_id res chain seq x y z
N PRO A 1 9.11 0.05 -0.06
CA PRO A 1 10.25 0.22 0.86
C PRO A 1 10.03 1.44 1.76
N GLU A 2 10.65 1.44 2.94
CA GLU A 2 10.62 2.60 3.84
C GLU A 2 11.64 3.67 3.42
N VAL A 3 12.77 3.24 2.87
CA VAL A 3 13.76 4.16 2.31
C VAL A 3 13.20 4.81 1.02
N PRO A 4 13.20 6.15 0.91
CA PRO A 4 12.74 6.83 -0.29
C PRO A 4 13.53 6.40 -1.54
N LEU A 5 12.81 6.13 -2.62
CA LEU A 5 13.41 5.84 -3.91
C LEU A 5 14.05 7.10 -4.51
N ARG A 6 14.95 6.90 -5.47
CA ARG A 6 15.73 7.93 -6.15
C ARG A 6 15.60 7.81 -7.66
N ALA A 7 15.92 8.90 -8.35
CA ALA A 7 15.97 8.93 -9.81
C ALA A 7 16.91 7.84 -10.36
N GLY A 8 16.50 7.19 -11.44
CA GLY A 8 17.23 6.09 -12.06
C GLY A 8 16.94 4.71 -11.46
N GLN A 9 16.22 4.62 -10.35
CA GLN A 9 15.70 3.34 -9.85
C GLN A 9 14.41 2.95 -10.58
N ILE A 10 14.14 1.64 -10.63
CA ILE A 10 12.93 1.02 -11.18
C ILE A 10 12.35 0.15 -10.08
N LEU A 11 11.09 0.39 -9.70
CA LEU A 11 10.36 -0.50 -8.79
C LEU A 11 9.34 -1.29 -9.59
N VAL A 12 9.41 -2.63 -9.50
CA VAL A 12 8.51 -3.55 -10.22
C VAL A 12 7.59 -4.23 -9.22
N TYR A 13 6.29 -3.99 -9.36
CA TYR A 13 5.22 -4.56 -8.54
C TYR A 13 4.63 -5.80 -9.19
N GLN A 14 4.46 -6.85 -8.40
CA GLN A 14 3.74 -8.05 -8.81
C GLN A 14 2.25 -7.87 -8.54
N VAL A 15 1.43 -8.06 -9.57
CA VAL A 15 0.01 -7.76 -9.51
C VAL A 15 -0.80 -9.03 -9.75
N PRO A 16 -1.60 -9.50 -8.78
CA PRO A 16 -2.45 -10.68 -8.95
C PRO A 16 -3.72 -10.36 -9.75
N ILE A 17 -4.30 -9.18 -9.53
CA ILE A 17 -5.52 -8.67 -10.17
C ILE A 17 -5.25 -7.20 -10.55
N PRO A 18 -5.11 -6.86 -11.84
CA PRO A 18 -4.74 -5.50 -12.29
C PRO A 18 -5.93 -4.55 -12.43
N GLU A 19 -7.14 -5.05 -12.25
CA GLU A 19 -8.38 -4.34 -12.55
C GLU A 19 -9.01 -3.88 -11.22
N PRO A 20 -8.95 -2.58 -10.87
CA PRO A 20 -9.48 -2.08 -9.60
C PRO A 20 -11.01 -2.27 -9.48
N LEU A 21 -11.73 -2.40 -10.60
CA LEU A 21 -13.17 -2.61 -10.61
C LEU A 21 -13.56 -4.10 -10.56
N ARG A 22 -12.60 -5.04 -10.51
CA ARG A 22 -12.84 -6.48 -10.74
C ARG A 22 -13.89 -7.08 -9.80
N PHE A 23 -13.92 -6.64 -8.54
CA PHE A 23 -14.85 -7.16 -7.55
C PHE A 23 -16.25 -6.57 -7.66
N LEU A 24 -16.41 -5.50 -8.45
CA LEU A 24 -17.68 -4.82 -8.70
C LEU A 24 -18.26 -5.24 -10.06
N GLU A 25 -17.41 -5.35 -11.07
CA GLU A 25 -17.74 -5.84 -12.40
C GLU A 25 -16.72 -6.91 -12.83
N PRO A 26 -17.10 -8.20 -12.85
CA PRO A 26 -16.17 -9.28 -13.17
C PRO A 26 -15.82 -9.37 -14.67
N ARG A 27 -16.54 -8.69 -15.57
CA ARG A 27 -16.32 -8.77 -17.02
C ARG A 27 -15.34 -7.70 -17.49
N GLU A 28 -14.23 -8.15 -18.08
CA GLU A 28 -13.20 -7.26 -18.64
C GLU A 28 -13.70 -6.40 -19.81
N SER A 29 -14.68 -6.90 -20.59
CA SER A 29 -15.30 -6.13 -21.66
C SER A 29 -16.07 -4.90 -21.15
N GLU A 30 -16.60 -4.98 -19.93
CA GLU A 30 -17.35 -3.88 -19.31
C GLU A 30 -16.41 -2.95 -18.57
N THR A 31 -15.48 -3.46 -17.75
CA THR A 31 -14.51 -2.59 -17.04
C THR A 31 -13.63 -1.81 -18.01
N ARG A 32 -13.29 -2.38 -19.17
CA ARG A 32 -12.59 -1.65 -20.24
C ARG A 32 -13.40 -0.44 -20.73
N LYS A 33 -14.70 -0.59 -20.99
CA LYS A 33 -15.56 0.55 -21.38
C LYS A 33 -15.64 1.59 -20.27
N MET A 34 -15.74 1.15 -19.01
CA MET A 34 -15.75 2.06 -17.87
C MET A 34 -14.46 2.87 -17.80
N HIS A 35 -13.30 2.26 -18.02
CA HIS A 35 -12.01 2.97 -18.13
C HIS A 35 -11.95 3.91 -19.34
N GLU A 36 -12.50 3.51 -20.49
CA GLU A 36 -12.56 4.35 -21.71
C GLU A 36 -13.43 5.61 -21.52
N LEU A 37 -14.53 5.48 -20.77
CA LEU A 37 -15.52 6.52 -20.54
C LEU A 37 -15.38 7.25 -19.19
N GLU A 38 -14.38 6.88 -18.39
CA GLU A 38 -14.15 7.45 -17.06
C GLU A 38 -15.31 7.21 -16.06
N GLU A 39 -16.01 6.09 -16.21
CA GLU A 39 -17.18 5.72 -15.39
C GLU A 39 -16.77 5.08 -14.04
N TYR A 40 -16.07 5.83 -13.19
CA TYR A 40 -15.61 5.37 -11.88
C TYR A 40 -16.61 5.58 -10.73
N GLY A 41 -17.88 5.88 -11.03
CA GLY A 41 -18.90 6.05 -9.97
C GLY A 41 -19.04 4.80 -9.09
N LEU A 42 -18.90 3.61 -9.68
CA LEU A 42 -19.11 2.34 -8.98
C LEU A 42 -18.10 2.10 -7.84
N ILE A 43 -16.84 2.51 -8.01
CA ILE A 43 -15.82 2.37 -6.95
C ILE A 43 -16.11 3.31 -5.78
N HIS A 44 -16.61 4.52 -6.04
CA HIS A 44 -17.03 5.44 -4.98
C HIS A 44 -18.22 4.87 -4.19
N VAL A 45 -19.21 4.29 -4.87
CA VAL A 45 -20.33 3.63 -4.16
C VAL A 45 -19.83 2.54 -3.21
N LYS A 46 -18.89 1.70 -3.67
CA LYS A 46 -18.28 0.66 -2.83
C LYS A 46 -17.62 1.25 -1.58
N LEU A 47 -16.79 2.29 -1.75
CA LEU A 47 -16.09 2.90 -0.62
C LEU A 47 -17.07 3.52 0.39
N TYR A 48 -18.16 4.12 -0.11
CA TYR A 48 -19.21 4.69 0.75
C TYR A 48 -20.03 3.60 1.47
N GLU A 49 -20.27 2.45 0.83
CA GLU A 49 -20.91 1.30 1.50
C GLU A 49 -20.07 0.78 2.68
N ASP A 50 -18.75 0.74 2.54
CA ASP A 50 -17.86 0.37 3.66
C ASP A 50 -18.03 1.35 4.83
N ILE A 51 -17.99 2.66 4.56
CA ILE A 51 -18.19 3.71 5.57
C ILE A 51 -19.57 3.56 6.24
N ALA A 52 -20.63 3.38 5.47
CA ALA A 52 -21.98 3.26 6.02
C ALA A 52 -22.15 2.02 6.93
N ARG A 53 -21.42 0.94 6.67
CA ARG A 53 -21.50 -0.31 7.44
C ARG A 53 -20.55 -0.35 8.64
N HIS A 54 -19.34 0.20 8.49
CA HIS A 54 -18.25 0.00 9.43
C HIS A 54 -17.76 1.31 10.09
N GLY A 55 -18.22 2.46 9.63
CA GLY A 55 -17.74 3.78 10.07
C GLY A 55 -16.40 4.18 9.46
N GLU A 56 -15.77 3.29 8.70
CA GLU A 56 -14.50 3.50 8.02
C GLU A 56 -14.43 2.67 6.73
N ILE A 57 -13.50 3.01 5.84
CA ILE A 57 -13.25 2.22 4.65
C ILE A 57 -12.49 0.95 5.03
N ALA A 58 -13.13 -0.21 4.83
CA ALA A 58 -12.60 -1.52 5.22
C ALA A 58 -11.43 -2.03 4.36
N THR A 59 -11.11 -1.33 3.27
CA THR A 59 -10.04 -1.73 2.34
C THR A 59 -8.66 -1.46 2.97
N ALA A 60 -7.97 -2.51 3.40
CA ALA A 60 -6.67 -2.40 4.08
C ALA A 60 -5.45 -2.45 3.13
N TYR A 61 -5.59 -3.08 1.97
CA TYR A 61 -4.55 -3.26 0.95
C TYR A 61 -5.17 -3.18 -0.45
N ALA A 62 -4.34 -3.04 -1.50
CA ALA A 62 -4.80 -2.83 -2.88
C ALA A 62 -5.82 -1.67 -2.96
N TYR A 63 -5.58 -0.61 -2.19
CA TYR A 63 -6.50 0.50 -2.05
C TYR A 63 -6.48 1.34 -3.34
N PRO A 64 -7.62 1.57 -4.01
CA PRO A 64 -7.65 2.20 -5.33
C PRO A 64 -7.10 3.63 -5.31
N VAL A 65 -6.30 3.96 -6.32
CA VAL A 65 -5.72 5.29 -6.50
C VAL A 65 -6.13 5.88 -7.85
N GLN A 66 -6.23 7.20 -7.94
CA GLN A 66 -6.34 7.94 -9.19
C GLN A 66 -4.96 8.45 -9.60
N VAL A 67 -4.57 8.15 -10.85
CA VAL A 67 -3.30 8.54 -11.46
C VAL A 67 -3.54 9.66 -12.46
N GLU A 68 -2.77 10.74 -12.35
CA GLU A 68 -2.82 11.92 -13.23
C GLU A 68 -4.24 12.50 -13.39
N GLY A 69 -5.02 12.46 -12.31
CA GLY A 69 -6.40 12.95 -12.29
C GLY A 69 -7.33 12.26 -13.28
N ARG A 70 -6.98 11.05 -13.75
CA ARG A 70 -7.75 10.34 -14.78
C ARG A 70 -7.97 8.87 -14.46
N TYR A 71 -6.93 8.03 -14.55
CA TYR A 71 -7.12 6.58 -14.44
C TYR A 71 -7.22 6.15 -12.97
N VAL A 72 -8.30 5.45 -12.62
CA VAL A 72 -8.31 4.66 -11.38
C VAL A 72 -7.46 3.41 -11.62
N MET A 73 -6.58 3.11 -10.67
CA MET A 73 -5.55 2.07 -10.78
C MET A 73 -5.52 1.22 -9.50
N ASP A 74 -5.31 -0.08 -9.68
CA ASP A 74 -4.92 -1.00 -8.59
C ASP A 74 -3.41 -0.83 -8.32
N PRO A 75 -2.97 -0.42 -7.11
CA PRO A 75 -1.56 -0.19 -6.82
C PRO A 75 -0.80 -1.49 -6.46
N SER A 76 -1.30 -2.66 -6.87
CA SER A 76 -0.90 -3.98 -6.39
C SER A 76 -1.30 -4.21 -4.92
N PRO A 77 -1.11 -5.41 -4.32
CA PRO A 77 -1.53 -5.71 -2.96
C PRO A 77 -0.59 -5.11 -1.90
N ILE A 78 -0.12 -3.88 -2.12
CA ILE A 78 0.54 -3.10 -1.08
C ILE A 78 -0.48 -2.68 -0.01
N PRO A 79 -0.06 -2.54 1.25
CA PRO A 79 -0.93 -1.96 2.28
C PRO A 79 -1.27 -0.51 1.92
N LYS A 80 -2.45 -0.04 2.31
CA LYS A 80 -2.83 1.38 2.09
C LYS A 80 -1.82 2.35 2.71
N PHE A 81 -1.09 1.91 3.74
CA PHE A 81 0.05 2.62 4.31
C PHE A 81 1.07 3.09 3.26
N ASP A 82 1.31 2.31 2.21
CA ASP A 82 2.31 2.60 1.18
C ASP A 82 1.79 3.50 0.05
N ASN A 83 0.47 3.69 -0.09
CA ASN A 83 -0.11 4.49 -1.18
C ASN A 83 0.50 5.92 -1.28
N PRO A 84 0.73 6.66 -0.17
CA PRO A 84 1.35 7.98 -0.25
C PRO A 84 2.75 7.98 -0.89
N LYS A 85 3.47 6.85 -0.86
CA LYS A 85 4.81 6.72 -1.45
C LYS A 85 4.80 6.63 -2.97
N LEU A 86 3.63 6.41 -3.58
CA LEU A 86 3.47 6.30 -5.05
C LEU A 86 3.52 7.68 -5.71
N SER A 87 2.97 8.69 -5.04
CA SER A 87 2.81 10.05 -5.55
C SER A 87 4.12 10.83 -5.51
N GLY A 88 4.46 11.55 -6.59
CA GLY A 88 5.68 12.35 -6.64
C GLY A 88 6.98 11.54 -6.56
N ASN A 89 6.91 10.22 -6.73
CA ASN A 89 8.06 9.32 -6.58
C ASN A 89 9.08 9.54 -7.71
N PRO A 90 10.38 9.70 -7.44
CA PRO A 90 11.39 9.93 -8.48
C PRO A 90 11.77 8.67 -9.28
N ALA A 91 11.40 7.47 -8.81
CA ALA A 91 11.61 6.22 -9.53
C ALA A 91 10.41 5.90 -10.43
N ILE A 92 10.68 5.19 -11.54
CA ILE A 92 9.60 4.65 -12.37
C ILE A 92 9.02 3.41 -11.68
N GLN A 93 7.69 3.31 -11.69
CA GLN A 93 6.94 2.23 -11.05
C GLN A 93 6.26 1.41 -12.15
N LEU A 94 6.60 0.13 -12.24
CA LEU A 94 6.06 -0.80 -13.24
C LEU A 94 5.22 -1.87 -12.55
N PHE A 95 4.04 -2.12 -13.06
CA PHE A 95 3.07 -3.05 -12.48
C PHE A 95 2.80 -4.17 -13.47
N GLY A 96 3.08 -5.42 -13.07
CA GLY A 96 2.99 -6.58 -13.94
C GLY A 96 2.00 -7.63 -13.44
N ALA A 97 0.93 -7.86 -14.20
CA ALA A 97 -0.02 -8.93 -13.97
C ALA A 97 0.11 -10.02 -15.04
N GLY A 98 1.01 -10.98 -14.81
CA GLY A 98 1.34 -12.02 -15.79
C GLY A 98 0.14 -12.89 -16.18
N ARG A 99 -0.62 -13.40 -15.19
CA ARG A 99 -1.80 -14.27 -15.41
C ARG A 99 -2.91 -13.57 -16.18
N GLU A 100 -3.04 -12.25 -16.02
CA GLU A 100 -4.08 -11.42 -16.63
C GLU A 100 -3.59 -10.73 -17.92
N SER A 101 -2.32 -10.91 -18.28
CA SER A 101 -1.67 -10.29 -19.45
C SER A 101 -1.87 -8.77 -19.48
N ARG A 102 -1.54 -8.10 -18.37
CA ARG A 102 -1.57 -6.63 -18.25
C ARG A 102 -0.26 -6.10 -17.70
N ILE A 103 0.15 -4.95 -18.24
CA ILE A 103 1.27 -4.14 -17.75
C ILE A 103 0.79 -2.70 -17.73
N TYR A 104 1.09 -2.00 -16.65
CA TYR A 104 0.83 -0.57 -16.50
C TYR A 104 1.97 0.08 -15.71
N ALA A 105 2.03 1.40 -15.72
CA ALA A 105 3.15 2.14 -15.16
C ALA A 105 2.70 3.47 -14.56
N VAL A 106 3.40 3.88 -13.51
CA VAL A 106 3.36 5.25 -13.00
C VAL A 106 4.74 5.86 -13.26
N PRO A 107 4.85 6.82 -14.20
CA PRO A 107 6.09 7.54 -14.46
C PRO A 107 6.62 8.28 -13.22
N PRO A 108 7.93 8.62 -13.20
CA PRO A 108 8.48 9.47 -12.16
C PRO A 108 7.72 10.79 -12.03
N TYR A 109 7.55 11.24 -10.78
CA TYR A 109 6.89 12.49 -10.40
C TYR A 109 5.42 12.60 -10.80
N SER A 110 4.77 11.49 -11.13
CA SER A 110 3.35 11.48 -11.41
C SER A 110 2.50 11.75 -10.18
N ALA A 111 1.36 12.41 -10.40
CA ALA A 111 0.36 12.61 -9.36
C ALA A 111 -0.43 11.31 -9.15
N VAL A 112 -0.38 10.80 -7.92
CA VAL A 112 -1.17 9.63 -7.47
C VAL A 112 -1.91 10.00 -6.21
N VAL A 113 -3.23 9.81 -6.18
CA VAL A 113 -4.10 10.18 -5.06
C VAL A 113 -4.97 8.99 -4.70
N SER A 114 -4.97 8.55 -3.44
CA SER A 114 -5.92 7.52 -2.98
C SER A 114 -7.34 8.06 -3.06
N LEU A 115 -8.29 7.26 -3.55
CA LEU A 115 -9.69 7.67 -3.58
C LEU A 115 -10.25 7.85 -2.17
N ASP A 116 -10.90 8.96 -1.89
CA ASP A 116 -11.52 9.26 -0.61
C ASP A 116 -12.75 10.16 -0.78
N PHE A 117 -13.27 10.69 0.32
CA PHE A 117 -14.35 11.67 0.34
C PHE A 117 -13.95 12.87 1.18
N ASP A 118 -14.53 14.04 0.90
CA ASP A 118 -14.27 15.27 1.67
C ASP A 118 -14.55 15.11 3.17
N ASP A 119 -15.56 14.31 3.54
CA ASP A 119 -15.95 14.02 4.91
C ASP A 119 -15.26 12.77 5.50
N HIS A 120 -14.61 11.95 4.67
CA HIS A 120 -13.87 10.76 5.05
C HIS A 120 -12.54 10.69 4.28
N PRO A 121 -11.56 11.54 4.64
CA PRO A 121 -10.29 11.62 3.93
C PRO A 121 -9.48 10.32 4.08
N PHE A 122 -8.61 10.06 3.12
CA PHE A 122 -7.74 8.91 3.14
C PHE A 122 -6.79 8.94 4.35
N VAL A 123 -6.75 7.85 5.11
CA VAL A 123 -5.82 7.66 6.23
C VAL A 123 -4.90 6.47 5.95
N ALA A 124 -3.61 6.77 5.74
CA ALA A 124 -2.56 5.76 5.79
C ALA A 124 -2.46 5.25 7.24
N SER A 125 -2.65 3.95 7.44
CA SER A 125 -2.68 3.36 8.78
C SER A 125 -1.71 2.19 8.90
N LYS A 126 -1.17 2.02 10.10
CA LYS A 126 -0.39 0.86 10.55
C LYS A 126 -0.82 0.48 11.96
N ALA A 127 -0.25 -0.59 12.51
CA ALA A 127 -0.42 -0.90 13.93
C ALA A 127 0.06 0.26 14.82
N ASP A 128 -0.71 0.57 15.87
CA ASP A 128 -0.36 1.55 16.91
C ASP A 128 0.70 0.97 17.86
N HIS A 129 1.88 0.75 17.31
CA HIS A 129 3.04 0.18 17.98
C HIS A 129 4.32 0.66 17.28
N ASP A 130 5.44 0.62 17.98
CA ASP A 130 6.78 0.82 17.41
C ASP A 130 7.43 -0.54 17.13
N CYS A 131 8.34 -0.62 16.16
CA CYS A 131 9.07 -1.87 15.93
C CYS A 131 9.80 -2.34 17.21
N ASP A 132 9.50 -3.56 17.66
CA ASP A 132 10.09 -4.18 18.84
C ASP A 132 11.59 -4.42 18.70
N LEU A 133 12.15 -4.42 17.49
CA LEU A 133 13.58 -4.62 17.25
C LEU A 133 14.37 -3.33 17.10
N CYS A 134 13.88 -2.37 16.31
CA CYS A 134 14.63 -1.14 15.98
C CYS A 134 13.98 0.15 16.50
N GLY A 135 12.80 0.07 17.12
CA GLY A 135 12.08 1.22 17.66
C GLY A 135 11.52 2.18 16.61
N ALA A 136 11.38 1.76 15.35
CA ALA A 136 10.75 2.59 14.32
C ALA A 136 9.25 2.71 14.55
N GLY A 137 8.76 3.94 14.73
CA GLY A 137 7.35 4.28 14.88
C GLY A 137 6.67 4.73 13.59
N ASP A 138 7.38 4.73 12.47
CA ASP A 138 6.98 5.27 11.18
C ASP A 138 7.06 4.26 10.03
N SER A 139 7.32 2.98 10.32
CA SER A 139 7.34 1.88 9.34
C SER A 139 6.08 1.04 9.40
N TYR A 140 5.73 0.37 8.31
CA TYR A 140 4.73 -0.70 8.34
C TYR A 140 5.22 -1.88 9.18
N LEU A 141 4.33 -2.49 9.96
CA LEU A 141 4.66 -3.51 10.95
C LEU A 141 3.98 -4.83 10.64
N ASP A 142 4.76 -5.90 10.71
CA ASP A 142 4.27 -7.28 10.74
C ASP A 142 4.05 -7.71 12.19
N GLU A 143 2.92 -8.36 12.44
CA GLU A 143 2.60 -8.99 13.73
C GLU A 143 3.10 -10.43 13.72
N VAL A 144 3.98 -10.76 14.67
CA VAL A 144 4.54 -12.10 14.87
C VAL A 144 4.00 -12.66 16.18
N ILE A 145 3.35 -13.81 16.12
CA ILE A 145 2.93 -14.57 17.30
C ILE A 145 4.15 -15.31 17.84
N VAL A 146 4.50 -15.06 19.11
CA VAL A 146 5.74 -15.58 19.71
C VAL A 146 5.53 -16.76 20.66
N ASP A 147 4.29 -16.98 21.10
CA ASP A 147 3.93 -18.09 21.97
C ASP A 147 2.44 -18.47 21.83
N ASP A 148 2.07 -19.61 22.42
CA ASP A 148 0.69 -20.10 22.46
C ASP A 148 -0.17 -19.44 23.55
N ALA A 149 0.41 -18.55 24.36
CA ALA A 149 -0.26 -17.81 25.43
C ALA A 149 -0.75 -16.42 24.98
N GLY A 150 -0.58 -16.08 23.69
CA GLY A 150 -1.03 -14.83 23.10
C GLY A 150 0.03 -13.73 23.05
N GLY A 151 1.30 -14.05 23.31
CA GLY A 151 2.43 -13.15 23.12
C GLY A 151 2.57 -12.72 21.67
N ARG A 152 2.81 -11.42 21.47
CA ARG A 152 2.91 -10.78 20.16
C ARG A 152 4.14 -9.89 20.10
N MET A 153 4.74 -9.83 18.92
CA MET A 153 5.83 -8.94 18.58
C MET A 153 5.46 -8.18 17.31
N PHE A 154 5.70 -6.87 17.29
CA PHE A 154 5.51 -6.04 16.10
C PHE A 154 6.86 -5.64 15.54
N VAL A 155 7.16 -6.00 14.30
CA VAL A 155 8.46 -5.72 13.68
C VAL A 155 8.29 -5.04 12.33
N CYS A 156 9.24 -4.21 11.92
CA CYS A 156 9.23 -3.63 10.57
C CYS A 156 9.09 -4.74 9.52
N SER A 157 8.13 -4.56 8.60
CA SER A 157 8.00 -5.46 7.44
C SER A 157 9.17 -5.29 6.47
N ASP A 158 9.68 -4.06 6.32
CA ASP A 158 10.94 -3.80 5.61
C ASP A 158 12.15 -4.18 6.48
N THR A 159 12.65 -5.39 6.23
CA THR A 159 13.75 -5.97 7.00
C THR A 159 15.10 -5.28 6.73
N ASP A 160 15.32 -4.75 5.53
CA ASP A 160 16.54 -4.01 5.17
C ASP A 160 16.59 -2.68 5.94
N PHE A 161 15.48 -1.93 5.92
CA PHE A 161 15.33 -0.72 6.74
C PHE A 161 15.54 -1.00 8.23
N CYS A 162 14.95 -2.07 8.74
CA CYS A 162 15.10 -2.48 10.14
C CYS A 162 16.54 -2.82 10.50
N ALA A 163 17.23 -3.57 9.64
CA ALA A 163 18.62 -3.96 9.83
C ALA A 163 19.56 -2.74 9.81
N GLY A 164 19.37 -1.81 8.88
CA GLY A 164 20.12 -0.56 8.81
C GLY A 164 20.00 0.26 10.10
N ARG A 165 18.76 0.47 10.58
CA ARG A 165 18.52 1.18 11.85
C ARG A 165 19.20 0.50 13.05
N ARG A 166 19.16 -0.83 13.11
CA ARG A 166 19.82 -1.57 14.19
C ARG A 166 21.34 -1.45 14.13
N ALA A 167 21.92 -1.44 12.93
CA ALA A 167 23.35 -1.21 12.73
C ALA A 167 23.77 0.20 13.17
N ASP A 168 22.89 1.20 12.98
CA ASP A 168 23.06 2.58 13.46
C ASP A 168 22.81 2.73 14.98
N GLY A 169 22.53 1.63 15.68
CA GLY A 169 22.38 1.60 17.14
C GLY A 169 20.95 1.86 17.64
N HIS A 170 19.95 1.96 16.76
CA HIS A 170 18.56 2.04 17.18
C HIS A 170 18.08 0.72 17.78
N ARG A 171 17.35 0.80 18.89
CA ARG A 171 16.90 -0.37 19.67
C ARG A 171 15.43 -0.23 20.05
N GLY A 172 14.66 -1.27 19.74
CA GLY A 172 13.29 -1.43 20.22
C GLY A 172 13.22 -2.18 21.54
N ARG A 173 11.99 -2.34 22.06
CA ARG A 173 11.69 -2.98 23.36
C ARG A 173 12.28 -4.39 23.51
N LEU A 174 12.33 -5.17 22.43
CA LEU A 174 12.81 -6.56 22.40
C LEU A 174 14.14 -6.71 21.64
N ALA A 175 14.90 -5.62 21.46
CA ALA A 175 16.20 -5.68 20.80
C ALA A 175 17.18 -6.57 21.61
N PRO A 176 17.84 -7.57 21.00
CA PRO A 176 18.78 -8.44 21.71
C PRO A 176 19.96 -7.65 22.28
N GLU A 177 20.40 -7.99 23.49
CA GLU A 177 21.57 -7.36 24.12
C GLU A 177 22.82 -7.50 23.23
N VAL A 178 23.59 -6.43 23.12
CA VAL A 178 24.87 -6.48 22.40
C VAL A 178 25.84 -7.25 23.27
N ALA A 179 26.27 -8.43 22.84
CA ALA A 179 27.38 -9.13 23.48
C ALA A 179 28.61 -8.21 23.40
N GLY A 180 29.08 -7.76 24.56
CA GLY A 180 30.23 -6.85 24.71
C GLY A 180 31.58 -7.49 24.36
#